data_AF-A0A7V6DPS5-F1
#
_entry.id   AF-A0A7V6DPS5-F1
#
_cell.length_a   1.000
_cell.length_b   1.000
_cell.length_c   1.000
_cell.angle_alpha   90.00
_cell.angle_beta   90.00
_cell.angle_gamma   90.00
#
_symmetry.space_group_name_H-M   'P 1'
#
loop_
_entity.id
_entity.type
_entity.pdbx_description
1 polymer ?
#
loop_
_entity_poly.entity_id
_entity_poly.type
_entity_poly.pdbx_seq_one_letter_code
_entity_poly.pdbx_strand_id
1 'polypeptide(L)'
;MSALEVAELYRRRWQIELFFKWIKQNLKIKAFYGTSKNAVLIQIWTALIAYLLLVWLKFKSKVGWGLLEFTRLAQTMLLERCDLSGILNAREKAPPPQLFLFPLEVAG
;
A
#
# COMPACT_ATOMS: atom_id res chain seq x y z
N MET A 1 14.28 -19.81 -28.30
CA MET A 1 13.50 -18.79 -27.57
C MET A 1 13.41 -17.57 -28.46
N SER A 2 12.20 -17.10 -28.76
CA SER A 2 11.96 -15.89 -29.54
C SER A 2 12.30 -14.64 -28.72
N ALA A 3 12.55 -13.51 -29.39
CA ALA A 3 12.83 -12.23 -28.72
C ALA A 3 11.71 -11.80 -27.75
N LEU A 4 10.46 -12.15 -28.05
CA LEU A 4 9.30 -11.88 -27.19
C LEU A 4 9.34 -12.68 -25.90
N GLU A 5 9.69 -13.97 -25.96
CA GLU A 5 9.81 -14.83 -24.77
C GLU A 5 10.91 -14.32 -23.82
N VAL A 6 12.03 -13.85 -24.39
CA VAL A 6 13.12 -13.26 -23.61
C VAL A 6 12.64 -11.96 -22.95
N ALA A 7 11.99 -11.06 -23.69
CA ALA A 7 11.46 -9.80 -23.14
C ALA A 7 10.43 -10.05 -22.02
N GLU A 8 9.57 -11.06 -22.18
CA GLU A 8 8.57 -11.41 -21.18
C GLU A 8 9.21 -11.97 -19.89
N LEU A 9 10.25 -12.79 -20.01
CA LEU A 9 11.03 -13.28 -18.87
C LEU A 9 11.65 -12.13 -18.07
N TYR A 10 12.26 -11.16 -18.76
CA TYR A 10 12.83 -9.97 -18.13
C TYR A 10 11.75 -9.12 -17.45
N ARG A 11 10.57 -8.96 -18.07
CA ARG A 11 9.43 -8.27 -17.46
C ARG A 11 8.96 -8.96 -16.18
N ARG A 12 8.84 -10.29 -16.17
CA ARG A 12 8.43 -11.05 -14.98
C ARG A 12 9.44 -10.90 -13.83
N ARG A 13 10.74 -10.97 -14.14
CA ARG A 13 11.80 -10.74 -13.14
C ARG A 13 11.72 -9.34 -12.55
N TRP A 14 11.53 -8.32 -13.39
CA TRP A 14 11.38 -6.94 -12.94
C TRP A 14 10.18 -6.75 -12.02
N GLN A 15 9.06 -7.42 -12.29
CA GLN A 15 7.88 -7.36 -11.40
C GLN A 15 8.18 -7.91 -10.01
N ILE A 16 8.94 -9.01 -9.92
CA ILE A 16 9.38 -9.58 -8.63
C ILE A 16 10.30 -8.58 -7.89
N GLU A 17 11.22 -7.93 -8.60
CA GLU A 17 12.11 -6.93 -8.00
C GLU A 17 11.33 -5.70 -7.50
N LEU A 18 10.36 -5.20 -8.27
CA LEU A 18 9.46 -4.13 -7.84
C LEU A 18 8.64 -4.53 -6.60
N PHE A 19 8.16 -5.77 -6.55
CA PHE A 19 7.43 -6.31 -5.41
C PHE A 19 8.30 -6.31 -4.13
N PHE A 20 9.52 -6.86 -4.20
CA PHE A 20 10.42 -6.85 -3.05
C PHE A 20 10.92 -5.46 -2.68
N LYS A 21 11.09 -4.56 -3.67
CA LYS A 21 11.38 -3.15 -3.41
C LYS A 21 10.24 -2.50 -2.62
N TRP A 22 9.00 -2.74 -3.03
CA TRP A 22 7.82 -2.23 -2.35
C TRP A 22 7.72 -2.76 -0.91
N ILE A 23 7.91 -4.08 -0.70
CA ILE A 23 7.91 -4.71 0.64
C ILE A 23 8.93 -4.02 1.55
N LYS A 24 10.18 -3.92 1.10
CA LYS A 24 11.27 -3.33 1.90
C LYS A 24 10.97 -1.87 2.27
N GLN A 25 10.37 -1.10 1.36
CA GLN A 25 10.03 0.31 1.58
C GLN A 25 8.83 0.50 2.54
N ASN A 26 7.79 -0.33 2.43
CA ASN A 26 6.52 -0.09 3.12
C ASN A 26 6.43 -0.82 4.47
N LEU A 27 7.01 -2.01 4.58
CA LEU A 27 7.00 -2.82 5.81
C LEU A 27 8.15 -2.47 6.78
N LYS A 28 8.98 -1.48 6.46
CA LYS A 28 10.15 -1.03 7.27
C LYS A 28 10.99 -2.19 7.82
N ILE A 29 11.23 -3.23 7.00
CA ILE A 29 12.14 -4.34 7.35
C ILE A 29 13.57 -3.78 7.32
N LYS A 30 13.98 -3.07 8.39
CA LYS A 30 15.28 -2.37 8.47
C LYS A 30 16.44 -3.32 8.75
N ALA A 31 16.17 -4.45 9.41
CA ALA A 31 17.15 -5.51 9.64
C ALA A 31 16.41 -6.82 9.90
N PHE A 32 17.02 -7.95 9.53
CA PHE A 32 16.51 -9.24 9.95
C PHE A 32 16.74 -9.38 11.46
N TYR A 33 15.68 -9.63 12.23
CA TYR A 33 15.75 -9.82 13.70
C TYR A 33 16.51 -11.09 14.12
N GLY A 34 16.87 -11.94 13.15
CA GLY A 34 17.70 -13.12 13.32
C GLY A 34 18.27 -13.54 11.98
N THR A 35 19.52 -13.99 11.97
CA THR A 35 20.27 -14.37 10.76
C THR A 35 20.17 -15.87 10.43
N SER A 36 19.48 -16.66 11.28
CA SER A 36 19.26 -18.07 11.00
C SER A 36 18.32 -18.24 9.79
N LYS A 37 18.51 -19.32 9.04
CA LYS A 37 17.67 -19.65 7.86
C LYS A 37 16.18 -19.64 8.22
N ASN A 38 15.81 -20.20 9.36
CA ASN A 38 14.41 -20.22 9.80
C ASN A 38 13.90 -18.84 10.19
N ALA A 39 14.71 -18.01 10.87
CA ALA A 39 14.32 -16.65 11.20
C ALA A 39 14.07 -15.80 9.95
N VAL A 40 14.92 -15.95 8.93
CA VAL A 40 14.74 -15.29 7.63
C VAL A 40 13.49 -15.79 6.92
N LEU A 41 13.24 -17.11 6.88
CA LEU A 41 12.05 -17.67 6.26
C LEU A 41 10.77 -17.17 6.93
N ILE A 42 10.71 -17.19 8.26
CA ILE A 42 9.54 -16.69 9.02
C ILE A 42 9.30 -15.22 8.69
N GLN A 43 10.34 -14.39 8.64
CA GLN A 43 10.18 -12.96 8.31
C GLN A 43 9.65 -12.74 6.89
N ILE A 44 10.10 -13.55 5.92
CA ILE A 44 9.56 -13.52 4.55
C ILE A 44 8.07 -13.92 4.56
N TRP A 45 7.72 -15.03 5.22
CA TRP A 45 6.33 -15.47 5.32
C TRP A 45 5.43 -14.42 5.97
N THR A 46 5.87 -13.82 7.09
CA THR A 46 5.12 -12.75 7.75
C THR A 46 4.95 -11.53 6.84
N ALA A 47 5.98 -11.12 6.10
CA ALA A 47 5.87 -10.01 5.15
C ALA A 47 4.88 -10.30 4.01
N LEU A 48 4.86 -11.54 3.50
CA LEU A 48 3.90 -11.98 2.49
C LEU A 48 2.46 -11.98 3.02
N ILE A 49 2.24 -12.48 4.23
CA ILE A 49 0.93 -12.47 4.90
C ILE A 49 0.45 -11.03 5.10
N ALA A 50 1.32 -10.14 5.60
CA ALA A 50 0.99 -8.73 5.78
C ALA A 50 0.61 -8.05 4.45
N TYR A 51 1.35 -8.32 3.37
CA TYR A 51 1.01 -7.83 2.03
C TYR A 51 -0.35 -8.34 1.56
N LEU A 52 -0.62 -9.63 1.71
CA LEU A 52 -1.90 -10.23 1.33
C LEU A 52 -3.07 -9.56 2.06
N LEU A 53 -2.92 -9.31 3.36
CA LEU A 53 -3.92 -8.61 4.15
C LEU A 53 -4.15 -7.17 3.68
N LEU A 54 -3.08 -6.43 3.32
CA LEU A 54 -3.20 -5.08 2.77
C LEU A 54 -3.93 -5.06 1.43
N VAL A 55 -3.64 -6.02 0.55
CA VAL A 55 -4.34 -6.17 -0.74
C VAL A 55 -5.81 -6.54 -0.53
N TRP A 56 -6.09 -7.45 0.39
CA TRP A 56 -7.45 -7.82 0.74
C TRP A 56 -8.24 -6.64 1.33
N LEU A 57 -7.59 -5.83 2.18
CA LEU A 57 -8.18 -4.62 2.73
C LEU A 57 -8.47 -3.58 1.65
N LYS A 58 -7.55 -3.44 0.68
CA LYS A 58 -7.76 -2.63 -0.52
C LYS A 58 -8.93 -3.13 -1.36
N PHE A 59 -9.08 -4.44 -1.52
CA PHE A 59 -10.19 -5.03 -2.26
C PHE A 59 -11.53 -4.80 -1.55
N LYS A 60 -11.55 -4.82 -0.22
CA LYS A 60 -12.75 -4.56 0.59
C LYS A 60 -13.15 -3.08 0.61
N SER A 61 -12.19 -2.18 0.42
CA SER A 61 -12.45 -0.74 0.32
C SER A 61 -13.11 -0.39 -1.01
N LYS A 62 -14.22 0.33 -0.95
CA LYS A 62 -14.90 0.88 -2.14
C LYS A 62 -14.20 2.12 -2.71
N VAL A 63 -13.31 2.72 -1.94
CA VAL A 63 -12.59 3.95 -2.29
C VAL A 63 -11.19 3.60 -2.83
N GLY A 64 -10.71 4.36 -3.81
CA GLY A 64 -9.39 4.20 -4.45
C GLY A 64 -8.21 4.64 -3.57
N TRP A 65 -8.05 4.01 -2.41
CA TRP A 65 -6.90 4.24 -1.54
C TRP A 65 -5.61 3.70 -2.19
N GLY A 66 -4.54 4.49 -2.11
CA GLY A 66 -3.21 4.02 -2.46
C GLY A 66 -2.66 3.03 -1.43
N LEU A 67 -1.70 2.22 -1.84
CA LEU A 67 -1.17 1.14 -1.01
C LEU A 67 -0.32 1.66 0.17
N LEU A 68 0.27 2.84 0.03
CA LEU A 68 1.02 3.50 1.10
C LEU A 68 0.09 4.00 2.20
N GLU A 69 -1.05 4.58 1.81
CA GLU A 69 -2.08 5.02 2.75
C GLU A 69 -2.67 3.85 3.53
N PHE A 70 -2.91 2.71 2.86
CA PHE A 70 -3.30 1.48 3.55
C PHE A 70 -2.27 1.02 4.57
N THR A 71 -0.99 1.10 4.22
CA THR A 71 0.08 0.68 5.12
C THR A 71 0.13 1.58 6.36
N ARG A 72 -0.07 2.89 6.20
CA ARG A 72 -0.16 3.86 7.31
C ARG A 72 -1.40 3.66 8.17
N LEU A 73 -2.54 3.42 7.53
CA LEU A 73 -3.79 3.12 8.22
C LEU A 73 -3.66 1.83 9.04
N ALA A 74 -3.10 0.77 8.45
CA ALA A 74 -2.85 -0.48 9.16
C ALA A 74 -1.91 -0.29 10.37
N GLN A 75 -0.86 0.54 10.24
CA GLN A 75 0.06 0.83 11.35
C GLN A 75 -0.59 1.60 12.51
N THR A 76 -1.50 2.52 12.21
CA THR A 76 -2.22 3.31 13.23
C THR A 76 -3.32 2.49 13.91
N MET A 77 -4.01 1.65 13.14
CA MET A 77 -5.10 0.81 13.65
C MET A 77 -4.65 -0.49 14.31
N LEU A 78 -3.39 -0.90 14.16
CA LEU A 78 -2.91 -2.23 14.56
C LEU A 78 -3.14 -2.54 16.04
N LEU A 79 -3.20 -1.50 16.89
CA LEU A 79 -3.35 -1.61 18.34
C LEU A 79 -4.68 -1.05 18.85
N GLU A 80 -5.50 -0.46 17.98
CA GLU A 80 -6.74 0.21 18.36
C GLU A 80 -7.98 -0.60 17.94
N ARG A 81 -8.99 -0.66 18.80
CA ARG A 81 -10.30 -1.23 18.44
C ARG A 81 -11.09 -0.22 17.62
N CYS A 82 -10.95 -0.31 16.30
CA CYS A 82 -11.59 0.61 15.37
C CYS A 82 -12.70 -0.09 14.57
N ASP A 83 -13.77 0.62 14.22
CA ASP A 83 -14.66 0.16 13.13
C ASP A 83 -13.96 0.34 11.79
N LEU A 84 -13.33 -0.74 11.35
CA LEU A 84 -12.60 -0.81 10.09
C LEU A 84 -13.49 -0.43 8.90
N SER A 85 -14.76 -0.85 8.90
CA SER A 85 -15.65 -0.61 7.76
C SER A 85 -16.05 0.87 7.67
N GLY A 86 -16.30 1.53 8.80
CA GLY A 86 -16.58 2.96 8.84
C GLY A 86 -15.40 3.80 8.32
N ILE A 87 -14.17 3.48 8.72
CA ILE A 87 -13.00 4.30 8.39
C ILE A 87 -12.54 4.10 6.95
N LEU A 88 -12.64 2.87 6.42
CA LEU A 88 -12.36 2.61 5.01
C LEU A 88 -13.26 3.42 4.06
N ASN A 89 -14.52 3.62 4.47
CA ASN A 89 -15.52 4.34 3.67
C ASN A 89 -15.62 5.83 4.03
N ALA A 90 -15.01 6.28 5.15
CA ALA A 90 -15.10 7.67 5.62
C ALA A 90 -14.52 8.70 4.62
N ARG A 91 -13.58 8.30 3.75
CA ARG A 91 -12.98 9.19 2.73
C ARG A 91 -13.97 9.68 1.68
N GLU A 92 -15.09 8.98 1.46
CA GLU A 92 -16.15 9.42 0.54
C GLU A 92 -16.80 10.75 0.99
N LYS A 93 -16.69 11.11 2.28
CA LYS A 93 -17.44 12.22 2.87
C LYS A 93 -16.74 13.59 2.83
N ALA A 94 -15.55 13.71 2.24
CA ALA A 94 -14.94 15.02 2.05
C ALA A 94 -15.53 15.66 0.77
N PRO A 95 -16.33 16.73 0.89
CA PRO A 95 -16.77 17.45 -0.31
C PRO A 95 -15.51 17.92 -1.06
N PRO A 96 -15.53 17.91 -2.41
CA PRO A 96 -14.44 18.50 -3.17
C PRO A 96 -14.20 19.91 -2.63
N PRO A 97 -12.94 20.33 -2.42
CA PRO A 97 -12.66 21.70 -2.03
C PRO A 97 -13.32 22.57 -3.09
N GLN A 98 -14.40 23.25 -2.71
CA GLN A 98 -15.00 24.28 -3.53
C GLN A 98 -13.86 25.26 -3.72
N LEU A 99 -13.30 25.30 -4.93
CA LEU A 99 -12.36 26.33 -5.32
C LEU A 99 -13.08 27.62 -4.95
N PHE A 100 -12.60 28.30 -3.91
CA PHE A 100 -13.06 29.63 -3.55
C PHE A 100 -12.77 30.48 -4.78
N LEU A 101 -13.75 30.59 -5.67
CA LEU A 101 -13.77 31.58 -6.72
C LEU A 101 -13.99 32.88 -5.97
N PHE A 102 -12.88 33.47 -5.51
CA PHE A 102 -12.88 34.83 -4.97
C PHE A 102 -13.47 35.73 -6.05
N PRO A 103 -14.56 36.47 -5.80
CA PRO A 103 -15.08 37.41 -6.78
C PRO A 103 -14.04 38.52 -6.96
N LEU A 104 -13.37 38.54 -8.12
CA LEU A 104 -12.60 39.68 -8.58
C LEU A 104 -13.58 40.72 -9.12
N GLU A 105 -14.32 41.40 -8.24
CA GLU A 105 -15.17 42.52 -8.67
C GLU A 105 -15.52 43.45 -7.50
N VAL A 106 -14.51 44.18 -6.99
CA VAL A 106 -14.70 45.54 -6.43
C VAL A 106 -13.36 46.27 -6.40
N ALA A 107 -13.03 46.92 -7.52
CA ALA A 107 -12.11 48.05 -7.59
C ALA A 107 -12.34 48.77 -8.93
N GLY A 108 -13.41 49.54 -8.99
CA GLY A 108 -13.79 50.45 -10.07
C GLY A 108 -14.71 51.52 -9.51
#